data_AF-A0A2D4PJQ7-F1
#
_entry.id   AF-A0A2D4PJQ7-F1
#
_cell.length_a   1.000
_cell.length_b   1.000
_cell.length_c   1.000
_cell.angle_alpha   90.00
_cell.angle_beta   90.00
_cell.angle_gamma   90.00
#
_symmetry.space_group_name_H-M   'P 1'
#
loop_
_entity.id
_entity.type
_entity.pdbx_description
1 polymer ?
#
loop_
_entity_poly.entity_id
_entity_poly.type
_entity_poly.pdbx_seq_one_letter_code
_entity_poly.pdbx_strand_id
1 'polypeptide(L)'
;NLYKMFYRWYLPPSRIARMFKNKSDKCWKCHQIPGSYYHMWWICPEAKRYWTRIHTSLEKMIKRHLDFKPEVFLLGIISEIYNKEVKYLIVNVLTAARIVFAKNWKNEKIPMQEEVIKKIMDCAE
;
A
#
# COMPACT_ATOMS: atom_id res chain seq x y z
N ASN A 1 0.49 5.81 -10.30
CA ASN A 1 0.38 4.53 -9.55
C ASN A 1 -1.08 4.21 -9.23
N LEU A 2 -1.83 5.17 -8.70
CA LEU A 2 -3.25 5.04 -8.35
C LEU A 2 -4.10 4.38 -9.45
N TYR A 3 -3.99 4.83 -10.72
CA TYR A 3 -4.69 4.20 -11.85
C TYR A 3 -4.35 2.72 -12.04
N LYS A 4 -3.07 2.32 -11.93
CA LYS A 4 -2.66 0.91 -12.01
C LYS A 4 -3.29 0.08 -10.89
N MET A 5 -3.53 0.69 -9.73
CA MET A 5 -4.21 0.04 -8.62
C MET A 5 -5.71 -0.11 -8.90
N PHE A 6 -6.40 0.97 -9.29
CA PHE A 6 -7.82 0.96 -9.64
C PHE A 6 -8.16 -0.04 -10.75
N TYR A 7 -7.38 -0.05 -11.82
CA TYR A 7 -7.56 -0.99 -12.94
C TYR A 7 -7.00 -2.39 -12.65
N ARG A 8 -6.55 -2.67 -11.41
CA ARG A 8 -6.01 -3.96 -10.98
C ARG A 8 -4.94 -4.50 -11.94
N TRP A 9 -4.04 -3.62 -12.37
CA TRP A 9 -2.97 -3.92 -13.32
C TRP A 9 -2.04 -5.03 -12.81
N TYR A 10 -1.81 -5.05 -11.50
CA TYR A 10 -1.00 -6.08 -10.84
C TYR A 10 -1.80 -7.37 -10.67
N LEU A 11 -1.35 -8.44 -11.31
CA LEU A 11 -1.97 -9.76 -11.18
C LEU A 11 -1.62 -10.36 -9.81
N PRO A 12 -2.63 -10.74 -9.00
CA PRO A 12 -2.40 -11.40 -7.72
C PRO A 12 -2.26 -12.94 -7.92
N PRO A 13 -1.64 -13.65 -6.96
CA PRO A 13 -1.43 -15.11 -7.04
C PRO A 13 -2.67 -15.91 -7.41
N SER A 14 -3.83 -15.59 -6.83
CA SER A 14 -5.09 -16.31 -7.11
C SER A 14 -5.53 -16.20 -8.58
N ARG A 15 -5.27 -15.06 -9.23
CA ARG A 15 -5.56 -14.89 -10.66
C ARG A 15 -4.55 -15.62 -11.54
N ILE A 16 -3.28 -15.64 -11.13
CA ILE A 16 -2.20 -16.33 -11.84
C ILE A 16 -2.42 -17.84 -11.82
N ALA A 17 -2.75 -18.42 -10.66
CA ALA A 17 -3.03 -19.85 -10.51
C ALA A 17 -4.20 -20.32 -11.40
N ARG A 18 -5.21 -19.46 -11.62
CA ARG A 18 -6.31 -19.75 -12.55
C ARG A 18 -5.87 -19.76 -14.02
N MET A 19 -4.85 -18.98 -14.38
CA MET A 19 -4.29 -18.94 -15.74
C MET A 19 -3.28 -20.06 -15.99
N PHE A 20 -2.55 -20.47 -14.95
CA PHE A 20 -1.45 -21.43 -15.03
C PHE A 20 -1.57 -22.48 -13.92
N LYS A 21 -1.95 -23.72 -14.30
CA LYS A 21 -2.24 -24.82 -13.37
C LYS A 21 -1.08 -25.22 -12.44
N ASN A 22 0.16 -24.86 -12.77
CA ASN A 22 1.35 -25.17 -11.98
C ASN A 22 1.78 -24.05 -11.02
N LYS A 23 0.99 -22.97 -10.90
CA LYS A 23 1.29 -21.86 -10.00
C LYS A 23 0.43 -21.96 -8.74
N SER A 24 1.06 -21.72 -7.60
CA SER A 24 0.38 -21.60 -6.31
C SER A 24 -0.50 -20.36 -6.29
N ASP A 25 -1.69 -20.48 -5.72
CA ASP A 25 -2.62 -19.37 -5.46
C ASP A 25 -2.30 -18.63 -4.16
N LYS A 26 -1.39 -19.15 -3.33
CA LYS A 26 -1.03 -18.59 -2.03
C LYS A 26 -0.40 -17.21 -2.16
N CYS A 27 -0.68 -16.36 -1.18
CA CYS A 27 -0.06 -15.05 -1.03
C CYS A 27 1.48 -15.16 -1.03
N TRP A 28 2.15 -14.35 -1.84
CA TRP A 28 3.64 -14.29 -1.88
C TRP A 28 4.27 -13.73 -0.61
N LYS A 29 3.51 -13.12 0.30
CA LYS A 29 4.05 -12.52 1.52
C LYS A 29 3.83 -13.42 2.73
N CYS A 30 2.58 -13.80 3.00
CA CYS A 30 2.26 -14.60 4.19
C CYS A 30 2.25 -16.12 3.94
N HIS A 31 2.18 -16.58 2.69
CA HIS A 31 2.14 -18.02 2.32
C HIS A 31 0.99 -18.85 2.95
N GLN A 32 0.00 -18.19 3.57
CA GLN A 32 -1.07 -18.85 4.33
C GLN A 32 -2.32 -19.10 3.50
N ILE A 33 -2.88 -18.03 2.91
CA ILE A 33 -4.17 -18.07 2.21
C ILE A 33 -4.02 -17.63 0.75
N PRO A 34 -5.03 -17.87 -0.10
CA PRO A 34 -5.01 -17.40 -1.48
C PRO A 34 -4.77 -15.89 -1.55
N GLY A 35 -3.75 -15.49 -2.29
CA GLY A 35 -3.39 -14.11 -2.51
C GLY A 35 -4.38 -13.45 -3.44
N SER A 36 -5.52 -12.99 -2.92
CA SER A 36 -6.43 -12.11 -3.66
C SER A 36 -5.86 -10.70 -3.76
N TYR A 37 -6.38 -9.88 -4.68
CA TYR A 37 -5.91 -8.50 -4.85
C TYR A 37 -6.03 -7.69 -3.54
N TYR A 38 -7.19 -7.76 -2.88
CA TYR A 38 -7.43 -7.06 -1.62
C TYR A 38 -6.63 -7.66 -0.46
N HIS A 39 -6.41 -8.98 -0.45
CA HIS A 39 -5.53 -9.59 0.54
C HIS A 39 -4.11 -9.06 0.43
N MET A 40 -3.53 -9.10 -0.77
CA MET A 40 -2.17 -8.64 -1.03
C MET A 40 -1.96 -7.16 -0.66
N TRP A 41 -2.95 -6.31 -0.88
CA TRP A 41 -2.85 -4.88 -0.60
C TRP A 41 -3.19 -4.48 0.83
N TRP A 42 -4.08 -5.20 1.53
CA TRP A 42 -4.64 -4.71 2.80
C TRP A 42 -4.74 -5.77 3.89
N ILE A 43 -5.35 -6.92 3.60
CA ILE A 43 -5.68 -7.89 4.65
C ILE A 43 -4.47 -8.71 5.11
N CYS A 44 -3.50 -8.96 4.22
CA CYS A 44 -2.29 -9.72 4.52
C CYS A 44 -1.59 -9.15 5.77
N PRO A 45 -1.18 -9.99 6.75
CA PRO A 45 -0.48 -9.53 7.95
C PRO A 45 0.76 -8.68 7.63
N GLU A 46 1.51 -9.07 6.60
CA GLU A 46 2.69 -8.33 6.15
C GLU A 46 2.31 -6.98 5.50
N ALA A 47 1.20 -6.93 4.75
CA ALA A 47 0.67 -5.66 4.23
C ALA A 47 0.17 -4.76 5.36
N LYS A 48 -0.54 -5.30 6.35
CA LYS A 48 -0.96 -4.54 7.54
C LYS A 48 0.22 -3.95 8.28
N ARG A 49 1.27 -4.74 8.55
CA ARG A 49 2.52 -4.26 9.17
C ARG A 49 3.13 -3.08 8.42
N TYR A 50 3.17 -3.15 7.10
CA TYR A 50 3.61 -2.04 6.25
C TYR A 50 2.74 -0.79 6.45
N TRP A 51 1.43 -0.92 6.29
CA TRP A 51 0.51 0.22 6.39
C TRP A 51 0.45 0.83 7.78
N THR A 52 0.55 0.02 8.84
CA THR A 52 0.62 0.49 10.23
C THR A 52 1.85 1.38 10.42
N ARG A 53 3.00 1.02 9.87
CA ARG A 53 4.21 1.85 9.92
C ARG A 53 4.01 3.20 9.23
N ILE A 54 3.36 3.21 8.06
CA ILE A 54 3.05 4.46 7.34
C ILE A 54 2.04 5.30 8.10
N HIS A 55 1.02 4.66 8.67
CA HIS A 55 0.01 5.30 9.51
C HIS A 55 0.62 5.99 10.73
N THR A 56 1.45 5.28 11.50
CA THR A 56 2.15 5.87 12.66
C THR A 56 3.04 7.05 12.26
N SER A 57 3.74 6.97 11.12
CA SER A 57 4.55 8.09 10.62
C SER A 57 3.69 9.29 10.23
N LEU A 58 2.56 9.06 9.55
CA LEU A 58 1.63 10.12 9.16
C LEU A 58 1.03 10.82 10.37
N GLU A 59 0.55 10.08 11.37
CA GLU A 59 -0.01 10.67 12.59
C GLU A 59 1.01 11.54 13.34
N LYS A 60 2.27 11.11 13.39
CA LYS A 60 3.38 11.91 13.95
C LYS A 60 3.62 13.20 13.18
N MET A 61 3.57 13.14 11.84
CA MET A 61 3.78 14.32 10.98
C MET A 61 2.65 15.33 11.11
N ILE A 62 1.39 14.87 11.09
CA ILE A 62 0.22 15.76 11.12
C ILE A 62 -0.22 16.12 12.54
N LYS A 63 0.36 15.48 13.57
CA LYS A 63 0.05 15.64 15.00
C LYS A 63 -1.44 15.46 15.31
N ARG A 64 -2.11 14.56 14.57
CA ARG A 64 -3.55 14.25 14.70
C ARG A 64 -3.79 12.78 14.40
N HIS A 65 -4.89 12.26 14.92
CA HIS A 65 -5.35 10.92 14.56
C HIS A 65 -5.72 10.87 13.07
N LEU A 66 -5.35 9.78 12.41
CA LEU A 66 -5.74 9.46 11.03
C LEU A 66 -6.46 8.11 11.02
N ASP A 67 -7.61 8.02 10.34
CA ASP A 67 -8.35 6.77 10.24
C ASP A 67 -7.53 5.68 9.53
N PHE A 68 -7.31 4.54 10.19
CA PHE A 68 -6.63 3.39 9.60
C PHE A 68 -7.59 2.54 8.73
N LYS A 69 -7.97 3.12 7.60
CA LYS A 69 -8.98 2.58 6.69
C LYS A 69 -8.44 2.41 5.26
N PRO A 70 -8.83 1.35 4.52
CA PRO A 70 -8.34 1.13 3.16
C PRO A 70 -8.74 2.27 2.20
N GLU A 71 -9.84 2.96 2.44
CA GLU A 71 -10.30 4.12 1.67
C GLU A 71 -9.27 5.26 1.75
N VAL A 72 -8.71 5.50 2.93
CA VAL A 72 -7.66 6.49 3.15
C VAL A 72 -6.36 5.98 2.50
N PHE A 73 -5.90 4.80 2.90
CA PHE A 73 -4.56 4.31 2.57
C PHE A 73 -4.40 3.83 1.14
N LEU A 74 -5.42 3.20 0.56
CA LEU A 74 -5.37 2.70 -0.82
C LEU A 74 -5.98 3.71 -1.79
N LEU A 75 -7.13 4.31 -1.46
CA LEU A 75 -7.86 5.17 -2.40
C LEU A 75 -7.51 6.65 -2.27
N GLY A 76 -6.94 7.09 -1.13
CA GLY A 76 -6.60 8.49 -0.90
C GLY A 76 -7.83 9.36 -0.59
N ILE A 77 -8.93 8.75 -0.14
CA ILE A 77 -10.14 9.45 0.26
C ILE A 77 -9.91 9.98 1.67
N ILE A 78 -9.59 11.26 1.78
CA ILE A 78 -9.25 11.93 3.04
C ILE A 78 -10.43 12.78 3.50
N SER A 79 -10.72 12.74 4.80
CA SER A 79 -11.81 13.51 5.40
C SER A 79 -11.66 15.02 5.18
N GLU A 80 -12.79 15.72 5.04
CA GLU A 80 -12.84 17.17 4.88
C GLU A 80 -12.38 17.94 6.12
N ILE A 81 -12.24 17.28 7.27
CA ILE A 81 -11.73 17.89 8.52
C ILE A 81 -10.27 18.36 8.42
N TYR A 82 -9.50 17.88 7.44
CA TYR A 82 -8.10 18.29 7.25
C TYR A 82 -8.01 19.48 6.30
N ASN A 83 -7.13 20.44 6.60
CA ASN A 83 -6.87 21.56 5.70
C ASN A 83 -6.12 21.11 4.43
N LYS A 84 -6.02 21.99 3.43
CA LYS A 84 -5.42 21.67 2.12
C LYS A 84 -3.97 21.19 2.22
N GLU A 85 -3.16 21.82 3.07
CA GLU A 85 -1.75 21.49 3.27
C GLU A 85 -1.57 20.09 3.86
N VAL A 86 -2.35 19.75 4.90
CA VAL A 86 -2.32 18.42 5.53
C VAL A 86 -2.84 17.37 4.55
N LYS A 87 -3.92 17.64 3.80
CA LYS A 87 -4.40 16.73 2.76
C LYS A 87 -3.30 16.49 1.71
N TYR A 88 -2.63 17.53 1.25
CA TYR A 88 -1.53 17.42 0.28
C TYR A 88 -0.40 16.54 0.81
N LEU A 89 0.04 16.76 2.07
CA LEU A 89 1.07 15.94 2.71
C LEU A 89 0.65 14.46 2.75
N ILE A 90 -0.56 14.17 3.24
CA ILE A 90 -1.09 12.79 3.34
C ILE A 90 -1.12 12.14 1.96
N VAL A 91 -1.66 12.82 0.94
CA VAL A 91 -1.74 12.29 -0.43
C VAL A 91 -0.35 11.93 -0.99
N ASN A 92 0.64 12.80 -0.80
CA ASN A 92 1.99 12.56 -1.31
C ASN A 92 2.67 11.38 -0.63
N VAL A 93 2.63 11.31 0.70
CA VAL A 93 3.20 10.20 1.47
C VAL A 93 2.52 8.87 1.09
N LEU A 94 1.19 8.85 1.03
CA LEU A 94 0.45 7.64 0.64
C LEU A 94 0.73 7.24 -0.81
N THR A 95 0.93 8.21 -1.71
CA THR A 95 1.28 7.93 -3.11
C THR A 95 2.66 7.29 -3.20
N ALA A 96 3.66 7.83 -2.50
CA ALA A 96 5.00 7.24 -2.42
C ALA A 96 4.95 5.82 -1.82
N ALA A 97 4.21 5.64 -0.72
CA ALA A 97 4.03 4.34 -0.09
C ALA A 97 3.41 3.31 -1.04
N ARG A 98 2.33 3.65 -1.77
CA ARG A 98 1.73 2.76 -2.78
C ARG A 98 2.72 2.40 -3.90
N ILE A 99 3.55 3.35 -4.33
CA ILE A 99 4.58 3.10 -5.34
C ILE A 99 5.59 2.06 -4.86
N VAL A 100 6.12 2.26 -3.65
CA VAL A 100 7.11 1.38 -3.05
C VAL A 100 6.55 -0.01 -2.77
N PHE A 101 5.31 -0.08 -2.25
CA PHE A 101 4.62 -1.35 -2.03
C PHE A 101 4.35 -2.10 -3.34
N ALA A 102 3.87 -1.40 -4.38
CA ALA A 102 3.66 -1.98 -5.70
C ALA A 102 4.96 -2.44 -6.39
N LYS A 103 6.07 -1.72 -6.18
CA LYS A 103 7.38 -2.15 -6.71
C LYS A 103 7.82 -3.49 -6.11
N ASN A 104 7.49 -3.71 -4.84
CA ASN A 104 7.74 -4.93 -4.09
C ASN A 104 6.54 -5.89 -4.08
N TRP A 105 5.68 -5.81 -5.10
CA TRP A 105 4.42 -6.57 -5.17
C TRP A 105 4.62 -8.09 -5.07
N LYS A 106 5.63 -8.62 -5.77
CA LYS A 106 5.98 -10.05 -5.79
C LYS A 106 6.97 -10.47 -4.72
N ASN A 107 7.64 -9.51 -4.09
CA ASN A 107 8.69 -9.80 -3.12
C ASN A 107 8.05 -10.23 -1.79
N GLU A 108 8.62 -11.25 -1.16
CA GLU A 108 8.15 -11.69 0.17
C GLU A 108 8.46 -10.62 1.23
N LYS A 109 9.63 -9.98 1.11
CA LYS A 109 10.08 -8.93 2.00
C LYS A 109 9.18 -7.69 1.90
N ILE A 110 8.79 -7.17 3.06
CA ILE A 110 8.12 -5.87 3.17
C ILE A 110 9.15 -4.77 2.87
N PRO A 111 8.82 -3.75 2.05
CA PRO A 111 9.71 -2.61 1.86
C PRO A 111 10.03 -1.90 3.18
N MET A 112 11.29 -1.46 3.35
CA MET A 112 11.70 -0.66 4.50
C MET A 112 11.13 0.76 4.43
N GLN A 113 10.97 1.42 5.58
CA GLN A 113 10.51 2.82 5.64
C GLN A 113 11.45 3.77 4.86
N GLU A 114 12.75 3.46 4.84
CA GLU A 114 13.77 4.19 4.09
C GLU A 114 13.46 4.26 2.59
N GLU A 115 12.93 3.19 1.99
CA GLU A 115 12.53 3.20 0.58
C GLU A 115 11.38 4.18 0.32
N VAL A 116 10.48 4.34 1.30
CA VAL A 116 9.36 5.29 1.22
C VAL A 116 9.85 6.72 1.39
N ILE A 117 10.74 6.96 2.34
CA ILE A 117 11.36 8.28 2.55
C ILE A 117 12.11 8.70 1.29
N LYS A 118 12.95 7.83 0.73
CA LYS A 118 13.64 8.09 -0.53
C LYS A 118 12.67 8.41 -1.66
N LYS A 119 11.57 7.64 -1.78
CA LYS A 119 10.56 7.89 -2.81
C LYS A 119 9.83 9.23 -2.61
N ILE A 120 9.62 9.67 -1.37
CA ILE A 120 9.05 10.99 -1.07
C ILE A 120 10.01 12.09 -1.52
N MET A 121 11.31 11.95 -1.23
CA MET A 121 12.34 12.92 -1.64
C MET A 121 12.42 13.04 -3.18
N ASP A 122 12.45 11.91 -3.89
CA ASP A 122 12.43 11.89 -5.37
C ASP A 122 11.20 12.57 -6.00
N CYS A 123 10.12 12.76 -5.25
CA CYS A 123 8.87 13.35 -5.73
C CYS A 123 8.69 14.81 -5.29
N ALA A 124 9.58 15.33 -4.44
CA ALA A 124 9.58 16.70 -3.96
C ALA A 124 10.56 17.61 -4.73
N GLU A 125 11.51 17.01 -5.45
CA GLU A 125 12.32 17.64 -6.51
C GLU A 125 11.52 17.76 -7.82
#